data_AF-A0A2V3JA52-F1
#
_entry.id   AF-A0A2V3JA52-F1
#
_cell.length_a   1.000
_cell.length_b   1.000
_cell.length_c   1.000
_cell.angle_alpha   90.00
_cell.angle_beta   90.00
_cell.angle_gamma   90.00
#
_symmetry.space_group_name_H-M   'P 1'
#
loop_
_entity.id
_entity.type
_entity.pdbx_description
1 polymer ?
#
loop_
_entity_poly.entity_id
_entity_poly.type
_entity_poly.pdbx_seq_one_letter_code
_entity_poly.pdbx_strand_id
1 'polypeptide(L)'
;MGEERQGGLKQLFAYERDASRLELLVRIVYSIAIALVLGVYGLIAEICMVIQWFVILILGRRNEGLSDFVKGYLEYYVHLIGYIYWMTDERPGIFPKPTEIYEKK
;
A
#
# COMPACT_ATOMS: atom_id res chain seq x y z
N MET A 1 -3.78 22.69 10.14
CA MET A 1 -3.95 22.00 11.45
C MET A 1 -3.66 20.53 11.16
N GLY A 2 -2.48 19.97 11.37
CA GLY A 2 -1.23 20.47 11.92
C GLY A 2 -0.44 19.24 12.36
N GLU A 3 0.25 18.58 11.43
CA GLU A 3 1.01 17.36 11.76
C GLU A 3 2.14 17.06 10.74
N GLU A 4 2.97 18.06 10.41
CA GLU A 4 4.36 17.81 9.96
C GLU A 4 5.28 17.48 11.15
N ARG A 5 4.73 16.91 12.23
CA ARG A 5 5.44 16.75 13.51
C ARG A 5 6.25 15.46 13.53
N GLN A 6 7.28 15.42 12.68
CA GLN A 6 8.69 15.13 13.04
C GLN A 6 9.51 14.88 11.76
N GLY A 7 10.45 15.78 11.47
CA GLY A 7 11.58 15.49 10.57
C GLY A 7 11.29 15.29 9.08
N GLY A 8 10.21 15.87 8.54
CA GLY A 8 9.85 15.74 7.12
C GLY A 8 9.07 14.47 6.76
N LEU A 9 8.61 13.71 7.75
CA LEU A 9 7.77 12.53 7.55
C LEU A 9 6.28 12.92 7.63
N LYS A 10 5.49 12.51 6.63
CA LYS A 10 4.03 12.67 6.62
C LYS A 10 3.38 11.45 7.29
N GLN A 11 2.47 11.69 8.23
CA GLN A 11 1.64 10.63 8.80
C GLN A 11 0.64 10.13 7.76
N LEU A 12 0.66 8.82 7.46
CA LEU A 12 -0.19 8.18 6.44
C LEU A 12 -1.70 8.20 6.78
N PHE A 13 -2.05 8.29 8.07
CA PHE A 13 -3.43 8.22 8.58
C PHE A 13 -3.71 9.31 9.62
N ALA A 14 -3.41 10.56 9.27
CA ALA A 14 -3.78 11.70 10.10
C ALA A 14 -5.28 11.98 9.98
N TYR A 15 -5.91 12.47 11.06
CA TYR A 15 -7.31 12.88 10.98
C TYR A 15 -7.45 14.15 10.13
N GLU A 16 -8.12 14.01 8.99
CA GLU A 16 -8.52 15.14 8.14
C GLU A 16 -9.97 15.50 8.44
N ARG A 17 -10.21 16.76 8.85
CA ARG A 17 -11.56 17.25 9.14
C ARG A 17 -12.38 17.44 7.86
N ASP A 18 -11.73 17.91 6.82
CA ASP A 18 -12.38 18.25 5.56
C ASP A 18 -12.50 16.99 4.70
N ALA A 19 -13.68 16.77 4.13
CA ALA A 19 -13.95 15.65 3.22
C ALA A 19 -14.86 16.10 2.08
N SER A 20 -14.47 15.81 0.85
CA SER A 20 -15.18 16.22 -0.35
C SER A 20 -16.26 15.20 -0.73
N ARG A 21 -17.52 15.66 -0.78
CA ARG A 21 -18.65 14.83 -1.25
C ARG A 21 -18.49 14.40 -2.71
N LEU A 22 -17.89 15.25 -3.54
CA LEU A 22 -17.59 14.93 -4.93
C LEU A 22 -16.55 13.80 -5.00
N GLU A 23 -15.50 13.88 -4.17
CA GLU A 23 -14.46 12.86 -4.13
C GLU A 23 -15.03 11.52 -3.66
N LEU A 24 -15.94 11.52 -2.69
CA LEU A 24 -16.64 10.31 -2.26
C LEU A 24 -17.37 9.61 -3.42
N LEU A 25 -18.03 10.36 -4.31
CA LEU A 25 -18.71 9.80 -5.48
C LEU A 25 -17.71 9.26 -6.50
N VAL A 26 -16.65 10.01 -6.81
CA VAL A 26 -15.60 9.55 -7.74
C VAL A 26 -14.91 8.30 -7.21
N ARG A 27 -14.67 8.26 -5.90
CA ARG A 27 -14.06 7.14 -5.20
C ARG A 27 -14.81 5.85 -5.36
N ILE A 28 -16.14 5.85 -5.39
CA ILE A 28 -16.90 4.60 -5.59
C ILE A 28 -16.51 3.94 -6.91
N VAL A 29 -16.43 4.72 -7.99
CA VAL A 29 -16.05 4.21 -9.32
C VAL A 29 -14.56 3.89 -9.37
N TYR A 30 -13.71 4.78 -8.85
CA TYR A 30 -12.26 4.59 -8.86
C TYR A 30 -11.83 3.38 -8.00
N SER A 31 -12.51 3.14 -6.87
CA SER A 31 -12.25 2.02 -5.96
C SER A 31 -12.45 0.68 -6.66
N ILE A 32 -13.43 0.55 -7.55
CA ILE A 32 -13.64 -0.68 -8.33
C ILE A 32 -12.44 -0.95 -9.23
N ALA A 33 -11.95 0.07 -9.93
CA ALA A 33 -10.80 -0.08 -10.83
C ALA A 33 -9.52 -0.44 -10.06
N ILE A 34 -9.21 0.28 -8.99
CA ILE A 34 -8.01 0.03 -8.19
C ILE A 34 -8.09 -1.28 -7.39
N ALA A 35 -9.29 -1.72 -6.97
CA ALA A 35 -9.47 -3.00 -6.30
C ALA A 35 -9.14 -4.18 -7.22
N LEU A 36 -9.43 -4.08 -8.51
CA LEU A 36 -9.05 -5.10 -9.48
C LEU A 36 -7.53 -5.19 -9.63
N VAL A 37 -6.86 -4.05 -9.73
CA VAL A 37 -5.39 -3.99 -9.76
C VAL A 37 -4.81 -4.58 -8.47
N LEU A 38 -5.34 -4.17 -7.32
CA LEU A 38 -4.92 -4.68 -6.02
C LEU A 38 -5.08 -6.19 -5.89
N GLY A 39 -6.17 -6.76 -6.41
CA GLY A 39 -6.41 -8.20 -6.41
C GLY A 39 -5.39 -8.96 -7.25
N VAL A 40 -5.05 -8.45 -8.44
CA VAL A 40 -4.04 -9.08 -9.32
C VAL A 40 -2.66 -9.06 -8.66
N TYR A 41 -2.22 -7.91 -8.16
CA TYR A 41 -0.93 -7.81 -7.46
C TYR A 41 -0.91 -8.59 -6.14
N GLY A 42 -2.05 -8.68 -5.45
CA GLY A 42 -2.20 -9.48 -4.24
C GLY A 42 -2.01 -10.96 -4.50
N LEU A 43 -2.61 -11.48 -5.57
CA LEU A 43 -2.40 -12.88 -5.98
C LEU A 43 -0.93 -13.17 -6.30
N ILE A 44 -0.24 -12.25 -6.98
CA ILE A 44 1.20 -12.39 -7.26
C ILE A 44 2.00 -12.34 -5.94
N ALA A 45 1.65 -11.44 -5.01
CA ALA A 45 2.31 -11.34 -3.72
C ALA A 45 2.14 -12.62 -2.89
N GLU A 46 0.95 -13.22 -2.91
CA GLU A 46 0.69 -14.52 -2.28
C GLU A 46 1.56 -15.62 -2.89
N ILE A 47 1.66 -15.70 -4.21
CA ILE A 47 2.56 -16.64 -4.89
C ILE A 47 4.01 -16.39 -4.47
N CYS A 48 4.46 -15.13 -4.44
CA CYS A 48 5.80 -14.77 -3.98
C CYS A 48 6.05 -15.22 -2.53
N MET A 49 5.07 -15.06 -1.63
CA MET A 49 5.17 -15.52 -0.24
C MET A 49 5.26 -17.04 -0.14
N VAL A 50 4.45 -17.78 -0.92
CA VAL A 50 4.50 -19.25 -0.96
C VAL A 50 5.87 -19.73 -1.45
N ILE A 51 6.41 -19.13 -2.52
CA ILE A 51 7.75 -19.47 -3.02
C ILE A 51 8.80 -19.12 -1.97
N GLN A 52 8.72 -17.93 -1.37
CA GLN A 52 9.65 -17.48 -0.34
C GLN A 52 9.67 -18.41 0.87
N TRP A 53 8.51 -18.96 1.26
CA TRP A 53 8.41 -19.95 2.32
C TRP A 53 9.24 -21.20 2.00
N PHE A 54 9.15 -21.74 0.79
CA PHE A 54 10.02 -22.85 0.35
C PHE A 54 11.51 -22.46 0.34
N VAL A 55 11.84 -21.26 -0.16
CA VAL A 55 13.22 -20.74 -0.18
C VAL A 55 13.80 -20.72 1.23
N ILE A 56 13.04 -20.24 2.22
CA ILE A 56 13.47 -20.19 3.62
C ILE A 56 13.63 -21.59 4.19
N LEU A 57 12.66 -22.49 3.97
CA LEU A 57 12.70 -23.85 4.51
C LEU A 57 13.89 -24.67 3.97
N ILE A 58 14.21 -24.52 2.69
CA ILE A 58 15.24 -25.32 2.02
C ILE A 58 16.63 -24.67 2.15
N LEU A 59 16.73 -23.36 1.97
CA LEU A 59 18.02 -22.65 1.89
C LEU A 59 18.38 -21.89 3.16
N GLY A 60 17.47 -21.77 4.13
CA GLY A 60 17.71 -21.02 5.37
C GLY A 60 17.90 -19.51 5.17
N ARG A 61 17.51 -18.96 4.01
CA ARG A 61 17.67 -17.52 3.69
C ARG A 61 16.48 -16.99 2.91
N ARG A 62 16.36 -15.67 2.83
CA ARG A 62 15.33 -14.97 2.06
C ARG A 62 15.83 -14.65 0.65
N ASN A 63 14.96 -14.76 -0.36
CA ASN A 63 15.20 -14.16 -1.66
C ASN A 63 14.85 -12.67 -1.62
N GLU A 64 15.72 -11.84 -2.20
CA GLU A 64 15.57 -10.38 -2.25
C GLU A 64 14.42 -9.96 -3.17
N GLY A 65 14.39 -10.42 -4.42
CA GLY A 65 13.34 -10.06 -5.38
C GLY A 65 11.92 -10.45 -4.93
N LEU A 66 11.75 -11.64 -4.32
CA LEU A 66 10.45 -12.03 -3.73
C LEU A 66 10.07 -11.12 -2.57
N SER A 67 11.05 -10.72 -1.76
CA SER A 67 10.80 -9.80 -0.64
C SER A 67 10.44 -8.40 -1.15
N ASP A 68 11.12 -7.92 -2.18
CA ASP A 68 10.92 -6.57 -2.71
C ASP A 68 9.58 -6.42 -3.41
N PHE A 69 9.13 -7.46 -4.12
CA PHE A 69 7.78 -7.49 -4.68
C PHE A 69 6.71 -7.37 -3.57
N VAL A 70 6.84 -8.19 -2.51
CA VAL A 70 5.88 -8.18 -1.40
C VAL A 70 5.92 -6.84 -0.65
N LYS A 71 7.10 -6.22 -0.46
CA LYS A 71 7.21 -4.88 0.13
C LYS A 71 6.46 -3.84 -0.71
N GLY A 72 6.71 -3.79 -2.02
CA GLY A 72 6.03 -2.84 -2.91
C GLY A 72 4.51 -3.05 -2.93
N TYR A 73 4.05 -4.31 -2.87
CA TYR A 73 2.63 -4.63 -2.73
C TYR A 73 2.05 -4.11 -1.41
N LEU A 74 2.72 -4.34 -0.28
CA LEU A 74 2.24 -3.90 1.04
C LEU A 74 2.16 -2.38 1.13
N GLU A 75 3.14 -1.65 0.60
CA GLU A 75 3.08 -0.19 0.58
C GLU A 75 1.92 0.31 -0.26
N TYR A 76 1.75 -0.25 -1.46
CA TYR A 76 0.62 0.06 -2.32
C TYR A 76 -0.72 -0.23 -1.62
N TYR A 77 -0.83 -1.39 -0.96
CA TYR A 77 -2.02 -1.77 -0.19
C TYR A 77 -2.37 -0.73 0.88
N VAL A 78 -1.40 -0.29 1.69
CA VAL A 78 -1.60 0.70 2.76
C VAL A 78 -2.17 2.03 2.24
N HIS A 79 -1.67 2.50 1.09
CA HIS A 79 -2.19 3.73 0.47
C HIS A 79 -3.61 3.54 -0.09
N LEU A 80 -3.89 2.38 -0.71
CA LEU A 80 -5.21 2.10 -1.27
C LEU A 80 -6.28 1.94 -0.21
N ILE A 81 -6.00 1.21 0.87
CA ILE A 81 -6.99 0.99 1.93
C ILE A 81 -7.36 2.29 2.64
N GLY A 82 -6.42 3.23 2.81
CA GLY A 82 -6.72 4.56 3.36
C GLY A 82 -7.72 5.33 2.50
N TYR A 83 -7.53 5.28 1.17
CA TYR A 83 -8.47 5.86 0.23
C TYR A 83 -9.81 5.13 0.25
N ILE A 84 -9.84 3.79 0.17
CA ILE A 84 -11.08 3.00 0.14
C ILE A 84 -11.90 3.16 1.43
N TYR A 85 -11.23 3.24 2.59
CA TYR A 85 -11.87 3.38 3.90
C TYR A 85 -12.09 4.83 4.36
N TRP A 86 -12.09 5.79 3.44
CA TRP A 86 -12.46 7.18 3.73
C TRP A 86 -11.55 7.91 4.72
N MET A 87 -10.28 7.50 4.81
CA MET A 87 -9.30 8.14 5.70
C MET A 87 -8.58 9.32 5.06
N THR A 88 -8.58 9.40 3.72
CA THR A 88 -7.99 10.51 2.97
C THR A 88 -8.74 10.75 1.66
N ASP A 89 -8.73 11.98 1.16
CA ASP A 89 -9.20 12.35 -0.18
C ASP A 89 -8.10 12.27 -1.24
N GLU A 90 -6.85 12.03 -0.85
CA GLU A 90 -5.72 11.88 -1.76
C GLU A 90 -5.82 10.58 -2.56
N ARG A 91 -5.94 10.70 -3.89
CA ARG A 91 -6.08 9.55 -4.78
C ARG A 91 -4.74 8.81 -4.92
N PRO A 92 -4.68 7.50 -4.63
CA PRO A 92 -3.48 6.72 -4.87
C PRO A 92 -3.24 6.53 -6.37
N GLY A 93 -1.99 6.33 -6.76
CA GLY A 93 -1.64 5.91 -8.12
C GLY A 93 -2.26 4.55 -8.45
N ILE A 94 -2.49 4.29 -9.74
CA ILE A 94 -3.14 3.04 -10.18
C ILE A 94 -2.22 1.82 -9.99
N PHE A 95 -0.90 1.98 -10.12
CA PHE A 95 0.05 0.86 -10.06
C PHE A 95 0.93 0.95 -8.81
N PRO A 96 1.36 -0.22 -8.26
CA PRO A 96 2.38 -0.26 -7.23
C PRO A 96 3.66 0.41 -7.72
N LYS A 97 4.28 1.19 -6.84
CA LYS A 97 5.57 1.80 -7.12
C LYS A 97 6.67 0.98 -6.42
N PRO A 98 7.86 0.89 -7.01
CA PRO A 98 9.03 0.40 -6.29
C PRO A 98 9.38 1.41 -5.20
N THR A 99 9.34 0.98 -3.95
CA THR A 99 9.50 1.87 -2.81
C THR A 99 10.22 1.17 -1.67
N GLU A 100 11.02 1.94 -0.94
CA GLU A 100 11.78 1.47 0.21
C GLU A 100 11.06 1.89 1.49
N ILE A 101 10.60 0.91 2.29
CA ILE A 101 9.93 1.17 3.56
C ILE A 101 11.01 1.31 4.65
N TYR A 102 11.11 2.49 5.24
CA TYR A 102 12.01 2.76 6.37
C TYR A 102 11.27 2.70 7.70
N GLU A 103 11.83 1.99 8.67
CA GLU A 103 11.37 1.99 10.06
C GLU A 103 12.49 2.55 10.95
N LYS A 104 12.16 3.50 11.82
CA LYS A 104 13.11 4.02 12.81
C LYS A 104 13.22 3.02 13.95
N LYS A 105 14.45 2.50 14.18
CA LYS A 105 14.76 1.63 15.32
C LYS A 105 14.80 2.38 16.65
#